data_AF-A0A933NJ75-F1
#
_entry.id   AF-A0A933NJ75-F1
#
_cell.length_a   1.000
_cell.length_b   1.000
_cell.length_c   1.000
_cell.angle_alpha   90.00
_cell.angle_beta   90.00
_cell.angle_gamma   90.00
#
_symmetry.space_group_name_H-M   'P 1'
#
loop_
_entity.id
_entity.type
_entity.pdbx_description
1 polymer ?
#
loop_
_entity_poly.entity_id
_entity_poly.type
_entity_poly.pdbx_seq_one_letter_code
_entity_poly.pdbx_strand_id
1 'polypeptide(L)'
;MTLVFDRVAARQALAQLPDLAAQESLTLPERVRIYVPPQHAKALHLDASVVVGMRGAGKSWWTAVLASDSHRSLVSERLERSSLDRVTARVGFGLDDTEVDFPRPETLTALIDSGLEAVDIWQTVVLRHALRATAQPLPHSEIAWHDATRWLRAHGNEANDLLTRCDADLAKSGRILLVLFDAFDRLAIDWQRVRSLTTGALQVGLRLRSRRAIRAKFFVRPDLEEDQEVWRFPDSSKLRHAKVDLAWTSADLYGLVFMHLGNENAFGPAFREKTSEATGSEWTETRGVYVPPSKICGDEASQQAIIEALADRNMGGGPKRGYTYTWIPLHLADAKGRISPRSYLLAFKTAASHTGEQRVDHQRALHYAAIQQGVVKASEIRVAEINEDYPWVGPLLEAARGAVVPMTADEVSSRWSPECLARMKRVAESKLPPLRFTNDPFRAGSAAALIADLVELAVLYRTREGRLNMPDIFRVGFGIRRKGGVKPPR
;
A
#
# COMPACT_ATOMS: atom_id res chain seq x y z
N MET A 1 13.01 5.20 35.25
CA MET A 1 13.52 3.81 35.25
C MET A 1 14.01 3.49 33.84
N THR A 2 15.13 2.79 33.70
CA THR A 2 15.65 2.40 32.38
C THR A 2 14.90 1.16 31.90
N LEU A 3 14.25 1.24 30.73
CA LEU A 3 13.62 0.08 30.08
C LEU A 3 14.67 -0.99 29.76
N VAL A 4 14.48 -2.22 30.24
CA VAL A 4 15.36 -3.36 29.96
C VAL A 4 14.50 -4.58 29.64
N PHE A 5 14.70 -5.18 28.47
CA PHE A 5 14.00 -6.40 28.04
C PHE A 5 14.92 -7.62 28.12
N ASP A 6 14.34 -8.81 28.29
CA ASP A 6 15.08 -10.05 28.06
C ASP A 6 15.50 -10.10 26.59
N ARG A 7 16.80 -10.05 26.34
CA ARG A 7 17.37 -9.96 24.98
C ARG A 7 17.07 -11.19 24.13
N VAL A 8 16.91 -12.37 24.73
CA VAL A 8 16.66 -13.62 24.00
C VAL A 8 15.18 -13.70 23.63
N ALA A 9 14.29 -13.46 24.60
CA ALA A 9 12.84 -13.47 24.36
C ALA A 9 12.44 -12.36 23.36
N ALA A 10 12.96 -11.14 23.52
CA ALA A 10 12.71 -10.04 22.59
C ALA A 10 13.20 -10.36 21.17
N ARG A 11 14.37 -11.00 21.04
CA ARG A 11 14.92 -11.41 19.75
C ARG A 11 14.08 -12.50 19.09
N GLN A 12 13.62 -13.48 19.84
CA GLN A 12 12.72 -14.53 19.34
C GLN A 12 11.39 -13.94 18.86
N ALA A 13 10.77 -13.06 19.65
CA ALA A 13 9.53 -12.38 19.27
C ALA A 13 9.69 -11.54 18.00
N LEU A 14 10.79 -10.79 17.87
CA LEU A 14 11.10 -10.03 16.65
C LEU A 14 11.36 -10.94 15.43
N ALA A 15 12.01 -12.08 15.61
CA ALA A 15 12.24 -13.05 14.54
C ALA A 15 10.95 -13.76 14.07
N GLN A 16 9.89 -13.74 14.90
CA GLN A 16 8.56 -14.27 14.57
C GLN A 16 7.62 -13.25 13.94
N LEU A 17 8.08 -12.01 13.70
CA LEU A 17 7.29 -11.03 12.95
C LEU A 17 6.84 -11.62 11.60
N PRO A 18 5.62 -11.30 11.16
CA PRO A 18 5.04 -11.94 9.99
C PRO A 18 5.78 -11.54 8.71
N ASP A 19 5.99 -12.52 7.82
CA ASP A 19 6.33 -12.21 6.43
C ASP A 19 5.06 -11.72 5.73
N LEU A 20 4.94 -10.40 5.61
CA LEU A 20 3.84 -9.81 4.86
C LEU A 20 4.11 -10.01 3.37
N ALA A 21 3.77 -11.17 2.81
CA ALA A 21 3.83 -11.40 1.37
C ALA A 21 2.93 -10.38 0.63
N ALA A 22 3.15 -10.23 -0.68
CA ALA A 22 2.13 -9.59 -1.52
C ALA A 22 0.86 -10.43 -1.41
N GLN A 23 -0.27 -9.79 -1.09
CA GLN A 23 -1.54 -10.49 -1.16
C GLN A 23 -1.83 -10.78 -2.62
N GLU A 24 -1.93 -12.06 -2.96
CA GLU A 24 -2.33 -12.53 -4.30
C GLU A 24 -3.84 -12.75 -4.39
N SER A 25 -4.50 -12.86 -3.23
CA SER A 25 -5.95 -12.96 -3.02
C SER A 25 -6.36 -12.15 -1.77
N LEU A 26 -7.67 -11.96 -1.56
CA LEU A 26 -8.22 -11.30 -0.36
C LEU A 26 -8.18 -12.20 0.89
N THR A 27 -7.02 -12.78 1.18
CA THR A 27 -6.79 -13.57 2.40
C THR A 27 -6.92 -12.68 3.63
N LEU A 28 -7.76 -13.09 4.58
CA LEU A 28 -8.00 -12.35 5.81
C LEU A 28 -6.80 -12.44 6.76
N PRO A 29 -6.33 -11.30 7.32
CA PRO A 29 -5.29 -11.31 8.33
C PRO A 29 -5.83 -11.86 9.66
N GLU A 30 -4.96 -12.50 10.44
CA GLU A 30 -5.29 -12.82 11.83
C GLU A 30 -5.66 -11.55 12.62
N ARG A 31 -6.70 -11.63 13.47
CA ARG A 31 -7.21 -10.47 14.23
C ARG A 31 -6.15 -9.84 15.13
N VAL A 32 -5.28 -10.68 15.71
CA VAL A 32 -4.13 -10.27 16.55
C VAL A 32 -3.04 -9.54 15.75
N ARG A 33 -3.19 -9.38 14.43
CA ARG A 33 -2.25 -8.64 13.57
C ARG A 33 -2.87 -7.35 13.02
N ILE A 34 -4.12 -7.06 13.35
CA ILE A 34 -4.79 -5.84 12.90
C ILE A 34 -4.26 -4.70 13.77
N TYR A 35 -3.44 -3.85 13.17
CA TYR A 35 -3.09 -2.55 13.71
C TYR A 35 -3.81 -1.48 12.89
N VAL A 36 -4.46 -0.52 13.56
CA VAL A 36 -5.19 0.58 12.92
C VAL A 36 -4.45 1.88 13.23
N PRO A 37 -3.57 2.36 12.33
CA PRO A 37 -2.91 3.64 12.51
C PRO A 37 -3.94 4.76 12.68
N PRO A 38 -3.74 5.72 13.60
CA PRO A 38 -4.61 6.88 13.72
C PRO A 38 -4.79 7.63 12.39
N GLN A 39 -3.75 7.69 11.56
CA GLN A 39 -3.81 8.35 10.24
C GLN A 39 -4.71 7.62 9.25
N HIS A 40 -4.89 6.31 9.41
CA HIS A 40 -5.76 5.52 8.55
C HIS A 40 -7.25 5.71 8.87
N ALA A 41 -7.61 6.31 10.02
CA ALA A 41 -9.01 6.60 10.36
C ALA A 41 -9.71 7.40 9.24
N LYS A 42 -9.01 8.39 8.67
CA LYS A 42 -9.51 9.16 7.51
C LYS A 42 -9.67 8.29 6.26
N ALA A 43 -8.71 7.42 5.97
CA ALA A 43 -8.76 6.53 4.81
C ALA A 43 -9.92 5.50 4.91
N LEU A 44 -10.29 5.11 6.13
CA LEU A 44 -11.37 4.17 6.40
C LEU A 44 -12.75 4.84 6.48
N HIS A 45 -12.80 6.15 6.66
CA HIS A 45 -14.05 6.91 6.64
C HIS A 45 -14.79 6.75 5.31
N LEU A 46 -16.13 6.70 5.34
CA LEU A 46 -16.94 6.41 4.15
C LEU A 46 -16.89 7.51 3.09
N ASP A 47 -16.69 8.77 3.51
CA ASP A 47 -16.59 9.91 2.60
C ASP A 47 -15.23 10.00 1.89
N ALA A 48 -14.21 9.29 2.39
CA ALA A 48 -12.93 9.14 1.70
C ALA A 48 -13.08 8.12 0.57
N SER A 49 -13.66 8.55 -0.55
CA SER A 49 -13.92 7.66 -1.69
C SER A 49 -12.63 7.22 -2.39
N VAL A 50 -11.59 8.06 -2.44
CA VAL A 50 -10.32 7.71 -3.11
C VAL A 50 -9.21 7.63 -2.08
N VAL A 51 -8.59 6.46 -1.97
CA VAL A 51 -7.50 6.17 -1.05
C VAL A 51 -6.25 5.82 -1.85
N VAL A 52 -5.20 6.64 -1.75
CA VAL A 52 -4.00 6.51 -2.57
C VAL A 52 -2.88 5.86 -1.76
N GLY A 53 -2.29 4.77 -2.25
CA GLY A 53 -1.24 4.07 -1.50
C GLY A 53 -0.21 3.37 -2.38
N MET A 54 1.07 3.49 -2.02
CA MET A 54 2.16 2.76 -2.69
C MET A 54 1.99 1.23 -2.57
N ARG A 55 2.77 0.46 -3.35
CA ARG A 55 2.84 -0.99 -3.16
C ARG A 55 3.33 -1.31 -1.74
N GLY A 56 2.67 -2.26 -1.08
CA GLY A 56 2.95 -2.62 0.30
C GLY A 56 2.31 -1.72 1.37
N ALA A 57 1.63 -0.63 1.01
CA ALA A 57 0.95 0.26 1.98
C ALA A 57 -0.29 -0.35 2.66
N GLY A 58 -0.78 -1.50 2.18
CA GLY A 58 -1.93 -2.20 2.75
C GLY A 58 -3.28 -1.96 2.05
N LYS A 59 -3.28 -1.55 0.77
CA LYS A 59 -4.52 -1.38 -0.04
C LYS A 59 -5.41 -2.63 -0.03
N SER A 60 -4.89 -3.74 -0.57
CA SER A 60 -5.59 -5.03 -0.59
C SER A 60 -5.86 -5.60 0.80
N TRP A 61 -4.98 -5.29 1.75
CA TRP A 61 -5.16 -5.69 3.14
C TRP A 61 -6.40 -5.02 3.74
N TRP A 62 -6.59 -3.71 3.50
CA TRP A 62 -7.79 -3.01 3.91
C TRP A 62 -9.02 -3.44 3.12
N THR A 63 -8.89 -3.78 1.83
CA THR A 63 -9.98 -4.38 1.06
C THR A 63 -10.47 -5.67 1.73
N ALA A 64 -9.56 -6.58 2.08
CA ALA A 64 -9.90 -7.84 2.76
C ALA A 64 -10.53 -7.60 4.14
N VAL A 65 -9.94 -6.72 4.95
CA VAL A 65 -10.45 -6.37 6.29
C VAL A 65 -11.83 -5.73 6.23
N LEU A 66 -12.06 -4.79 5.29
CA LEU A 66 -13.36 -4.14 5.12
C LEU A 66 -14.41 -5.11 4.58
N ALA A 67 -14.04 -6.02 3.67
CA ALA A 67 -14.95 -7.02 3.11
C ALA A 67 -15.48 -8.02 4.16
N SER A 68 -14.70 -8.32 5.21
CA SER A 68 -15.11 -9.25 6.27
C SER A 68 -15.85 -8.57 7.43
N ASP A 69 -17.07 -9.03 7.70
CA ASP A 69 -17.93 -8.51 8.78
C ASP A 69 -17.25 -8.55 10.16
N SER A 70 -16.57 -9.65 10.49
CA SER A 70 -15.94 -9.79 11.80
C SER A 70 -14.70 -8.91 11.97
N HIS A 71 -13.92 -8.72 10.89
CA HIS A 71 -12.71 -7.90 10.91
C HIS A 71 -13.08 -6.41 10.91
N ARG A 72 -14.03 -6.03 10.07
CA ARG A 72 -14.60 -4.68 10.05
C ARG A 72 -15.20 -4.28 11.38
N SER A 73 -15.87 -5.20 12.09
CA SER A 73 -16.38 -4.95 13.45
C SER A 73 -15.26 -4.65 14.46
N LEU A 74 -14.16 -5.41 14.42
CA LEU A 74 -12.99 -5.16 15.29
C LEU A 74 -12.37 -3.79 15.01
N VAL A 75 -12.27 -3.40 13.73
CA VAL A 75 -11.74 -2.10 13.34
C VAL A 75 -12.68 -0.97 13.76
N SER A 76 -13.99 -1.18 13.65
CA SER A 76 -15.00 -0.18 14.05
C SER A 76 -14.93 0.16 15.53
N GLU A 77 -14.66 -0.81 16.41
CA GLU A 77 -14.50 -0.56 17.86
C GLU A 77 -13.26 0.26 18.21
N ARG A 78 -12.25 0.26 17.33
CA ARG A 78 -10.97 0.97 17.53
C ARG A 78 -10.95 2.36 16.91
N LEU A 79 -11.95 2.68 16.09
CA LEU A 79 -12.07 3.96 15.42
C LEU A 79 -13.16 4.78 16.10
N GLU A 80 -12.78 5.94 16.64
CA GLU A 80 -13.74 6.89 17.19
C GLU A 80 -14.76 7.29 16.11
N ARG A 81 -16.05 7.25 16.47
CA ARG A 81 -17.17 7.66 15.60
C ARG A 81 -17.22 6.92 14.26
N SER A 82 -16.75 5.68 14.22
CA SER A 82 -16.87 4.81 13.04
C SER A 82 -18.33 4.45 12.73
N SER A 83 -18.65 4.41 11.44
CA SER A 83 -19.92 3.88 10.91
C SER A 83 -19.75 2.52 10.23
N LEU A 84 -18.60 1.87 10.40
CA LEU A 84 -18.25 0.60 9.74
C LEU A 84 -19.08 -0.60 10.24
N ASP A 85 -19.66 -0.50 11.43
CA ASP A 85 -20.63 -1.43 12.00
C ASP A 85 -21.92 -1.55 11.16
N ARG A 86 -22.32 -0.45 10.51
CA ARG A 86 -23.50 -0.37 9.64
C ARG A 86 -23.23 -0.83 8.21
N VAL A 87 -21.96 -1.01 7.86
CA VAL A 87 -21.54 -1.31 6.49
C VAL A 87 -21.77 -2.78 6.16
N THR A 88 -22.27 -3.04 4.97
CA THR A 88 -22.15 -4.29 4.23
C THR A 88 -21.17 -4.02 3.09
N ALA A 89 -19.97 -4.56 3.15
CA ALA A 89 -18.96 -4.34 2.12
C ALA A 89 -19.01 -5.43 1.05
N ARG A 90 -18.84 -5.05 -0.21
CA ARG A 90 -18.71 -5.96 -1.37
C ARG A 90 -17.56 -5.49 -2.26
N VAL A 91 -16.90 -6.44 -2.92
CA VAL A 91 -15.76 -6.14 -3.80
C VAL A 91 -16.30 -5.94 -5.21
N GLY A 92 -16.17 -4.73 -5.74
CA GLY A 92 -16.55 -4.38 -7.12
C GLY A 92 -15.42 -4.55 -8.13
N PHE A 93 -14.17 -4.63 -7.66
CA PHE A 93 -13.01 -5.13 -8.42
C PHE A 93 -11.85 -5.37 -7.43
N GLY A 94 -11.08 -6.44 -7.61
CA GLY A 94 -10.01 -6.77 -6.68
C GLY A 94 -9.11 -7.91 -7.14
N LEU A 95 -8.42 -8.53 -6.18
CA LEU A 95 -7.41 -9.56 -6.45
C LEU A 95 -7.99 -10.94 -6.78
N ASP A 96 -9.21 -11.22 -6.33
CA ASP A 96 -9.81 -12.55 -6.45
C ASP A 96 -10.18 -12.85 -7.92
N ASP A 97 -9.80 -14.03 -8.40
CA ASP A 97 -10.12 -14.49 -9.76
C ASP A 97 -11.55 -15.05 -9.81
N THR A 98 -12.55 -14.19 -9.67
CA THR A 98 -13.98 -14.55 -9.71
C THR A 98 -14.73 -13.70 -10.73
N GLU A 99 -15.69 -14.32 -11.43
CA GLU A 99 -16.65 -13.64 -12.32
C GLU A 99 -17.99 -13.36 -11.62
N VAL A 100 -18.17 -13.84 -10.38
CA VAL A 100 -19.47 -13.81 -9.69
C VAL A 100 -19.84 -12.39 -9.26
N ASP A 101 -18.85 -11.61 -8.84
CA ASP A 101 -19.02 -10.29 -8.25
C ASP A 101 -18.59 -9.16 -9.18
N PHE A 102 -17.59 -9.39 -10.04
CA PHE A 102 -17.10 -8.42 -11.02
C PHE A 102 -16.51 -9.14 -12.26
N PRO A 103 -16.41 -8.47 -13.42
CA PRO A 103 -15.78 -9.03 -14.61
C PRO A 103 -14.25 -9.15 -14.46
N ARG A 104 -13.66 -10.23 -14.97
CA ARG A 104 -12.20 -10.41 -15.04
C ARG A 104 -11.56 -9.48 -16.09
N PRO A 105 -10.23 -9.26 -16.05
CA PRO A 105 -9.54 -8.41 -17.03
C PRO A 105 -9.81 -8.77 -18.50
N GLU A 106 -9.89 -10.07 -18.81
CA GLU A 106 -10.21 -10.56 -20.16
C GLU A 106 -11.64 -10.19 -20.56
N THR A 107 -12.59 -10.36 -19.65
CA THR A 107 -13.98 -9.98 -19.84
C THR A 107 -14.12 -8.46 -19.98
N LEU A 108 -13.43 -7.68 -19.14
CA LEU A 108 -13.38 -6.22 -19.26
C LEU A 108 -12.88 -5.78 -20.63
N THR A 109 -11.80 -6.41 -21.12
CA THR A 109 -11.26 -6.14 -22.45
C THR A 109 -12.28 -6.43 -23.54
N ALA A 110 -12.94 -7.60 -23.50
CA ALA A 110 -13.96 -7.97 -24.47
C ALA A 110 -15.18 -7.02 -24.44
N LEU A 111 -15.59 -6.54 -23.26
CA LEU A 111 -16.69 -5.57 -23.12
C LEU A 111 -16.33 -4.23 -23.77
N ILE A 112 -15.14 -3.70 -23.50
CA ILE A 112 -14.67 -2.45 -24.11
C ILE A 112 -14.54 -2.61 -25.63
N ASP A 113 -13.94 -3.71 -26.10
CA ASP A 113 -13.77 -3.99 -27.52
C ASP A 113 -15.12 -4.17 -28.24
N SER A 114 -16.18 -4.57 -27.52
CA SER A 114 -17.56 -4.62 -28.03
C SER A 114 -18.27 -3.24 -28.11
N GLY A 115 -17.59 -2.16 -27.73
CA GLY A 115 -18.13 -0.80 -27.76
C GLY A 115 -18.99 -0.42 -26.54
N LEU A 116 -18.82 -1.12 -25.42
CA LEU A 116 -19.42 -0.73 -24.14
C LEU A 116 -18.49 0.23 -23.39
N GLU A 117 -19.09 1.21 -22.72
CA GLU A 117 -18.34 2.21 -21.97
C GLU A 117 -17.97 1.69 -20.57
N ALA A 118 -16.77 2.05 -20.09
CA ALA A 118 -16.29 1.64 -18.76
C ALA A 118 -17.27 2.04 -17.63
N VAL A 119 -17.89 3.21 -17.74
CA VAL A 119 -18.86 3.69 -16.75
C VAL A 119 -20.09 2.79 -16.65
N ASP A 120 -20.55 2.22 -17.77
CA ASP A 120 -21.71 1.34 -17.81
C ASP A 120 -21.37 -0.03 -17.19
N ILE A 121 -20.16 -0.54 -17.46
CA ILE A 121 -19.64 -1.76 -16.86
C ILE A 121 -19.61 -1.64 -15.33
N TRP A 122 -18.99 -0.59 -14.80
CA TRP A 122 -18.89 -0.41 -13.35
C TRP A 122 -20.23 -0.08 -12.68
N GLN A 123 -21.11 0.63 -13.37
CA GLN A 123 -22.46 0.85 -12.86
C GLN A 123 -23.26 -0.46 -12.79
N THR A 124 -23.03 -1.39 -13.73
CA THR A 124 -23.62 -2.73 -13.72
C THR A 124 -23.16 -3.54 -12.51
N VAL A 125 -21.85 -3.48 -12.19
CA VAL A 125 -21.29 -4.10 -10.98
C VAL A 125 -21.95 -3.54 -9.71
N VAL A 126 -22.03 -2.21 -9.58
CA VAL A 126 -22.66 -1.57 -8.41
C VAL A 126 -24.14 -1.93 -8.30
N LEU A 127 -24.88 -1.90 -9.40
CA LEU A 127 -26.30 -2.27 -9.42
C LEU A 127 -26.50 -3.72 -8.96
N ARG A 128 -25.69 -4.66 -9.47
CA ARG A 128 -25.74 -6.07 -9.07
C ARG A 128 -25.55 -6.24 -7.57
N HIS A 129 -24.57 -5.55 -6.97
CA HIS A 129 -24.37 -5.57 -5.52
C HIS A 129 -25.51 -4.91 -4.74
N ALA A 130 -26.07 -3.80 -5.23
CA ALA A 130 -27.18 -3.10 -4.60
C ALA A 130 -28.44 -3.98 -4.53
N LEU A 131 -28.77 -4.65 -5.64
CA LEU A 131 -29.91 -5.58 -5.72
C LEU A 131 -29.70 -6.78 -4.79
N ARG A 132 -28.51 -7.39 -4.79
CA ARG A 132 -28.16 -8.48 -3.87
C ARG A 132 -28.25 -8.05 -2.40
N ALA A 133 -27.75 -6.86 -2.06
CA ALA A 133 -27.76 -6.36 -0.68
C ALA A 133 -29.17 -6.05 -0.15
N THR A 134 -30.14 -5.84 -1.04
CA THR A 134 -31.55 -5.56 -0.72
C THR A 134 -32.49 -6.72 -1.06
N ALA A 135 -31.94 -7.88 -1.44
CA ALA A 135 -32.68 -9.06 -1.87
C ALA A 135 -33.72 -8.78 -2.99
N GLN A 136 -33.46 -7.79 -3.85
CA GLN A 136 -34.27 -7.50 -5.02
C GLN A 136 -33.89 -8.43 -6.18
N PRO A 137 -34.86 -8.83 -7.04
CA PRO A 137 -34.57 -9.68 -8.17
C PRO A 137 -33.60 -8.97 -9.12
N LEU A 138 -32.62 -9.71 -9.63
CA LEU A 138 -31.79 -9.22 -10.72
C LEU A 138 -32.68 -9.18 -11.97
N PRO A 139 -32.75 -8.06 -12.72
CA PRO A 139 -33.51 -7.98 -13.99
C PRO A 139 -33.07 -9.00 -15.05
N HIS A 140 -31.95 -9.68 -14.77
CA HIS A 140 -31.24 -10.62 -15.59
C HIS A 140 -30.63 -11.65 -14.63
N SER A 141 -31.16 -12.87 -14.65
CA SER A 141 -30.69 -14.01 -13.86
C SER A 141 -29.27 -14.41 -14.30
N GLU A 142 -28.29 -14.39 -13.40
CA GLU A 142 -26.90 -14.87 -13.63
C GLU A 142 -26.34 -14.74 -15.07
N ILE A 143 -26.61 -13.62 -15.74
CA ILE A 143 -26.15 -13.44 -17.12
C ILE A 143 -24.68 -13.03 -17.12
N ALA A 144 -23.96 -13.50 -18.15
CA ALA A 144 -22.67 -12.98 -18.56
C ALA A 144 -22.66 -11.44 -18.52
N TRP A 145 -21.55 -10.86 -18.07
CA TRP A 145 -21.37 -9.41 -17.91
C TRP A 145 -21.73 -8.59 -19.14
N HIS A 146 -21.59 -9.20 -20.32
CA HIS A 146 -21.95 -8.59 -21.60
C HIS A 146 -23.42 -8.17 -21.66
N ASP A 147 -24.35 -9.08 -21.40
CA ASP A 147 -25.77 -8.77 -21.58
C ASP A 147 -26.29 -7.89 -20.45
N ALA A 148 -25.79 -8.07 -19.22
CA ALA A 148 -26.11 -7.20 -18.10
C ALA A 148 -25.70 -5.74 -18.37
N THR A 149 -24.52 -5.54 -18.96
CA THR A 149 -24.05 -4.19 -19.31
C THR A 149 -24.84 -3.59 -20.48
N ARG A 150 -25.15 -4.39 -21.52
CA ARG A 150 -26.03 -3.94 -22.62
C ARG A 150 -27.42 -3.54 -22.11
N TRP A 151 -28.00 -4.33 -21.21
CA TRP A 151 -29.30 -4.03 -20.63
C TRP A 151 -29.26 -2.73 -19.85
N LEU A 152 -28.24 -2.51 -19.02
CA LEU A 152 -28.10 -1.27 -18.26
C LEU A 152 -28.02 -0.05 -19.18
N ARG A 153 -27.27 -0.15 -20.28
CA ARG A 153 -27.17 0.90 -21.30
C ARG A 153 -28.51 1.15 -21.99
N ALA A 154 -29.28 0.10 -22.30
CA ALA A 154 -30.59 0.22 -22.94
C ALA A 154 -31.69 0.71 -21.98
N HIS A 155 -31.58 0.44 -20.68
CA HIS A 155 -32.61 0.70 -19.66
C HIS A 155 -32.07 1.62 -18.55
N GLY A 156 -31.30 2.64 -18.91
CA GLY A 156 -30.60 3.50 -17.94
C GLY A 156 -31.49 4.15 -16.88
N ASN A 157 -32.71 4.57 -17.25
CA ASN A 157 -33.68 5.12 -16.30
C ASN A 157 -34.16 4.07 -15.29
N GLU A 158 -34.52 2.88 -15.77
CA GLU A 158 -34.95 1.77 -14.91
C GLU A 158 -33.82 1.32 -13.97
N ALA A 159 -32.59 1.23 -14.46
CA ALA A 159 -31.41 0.94 -13.65
C ALA A 159 -31.19 2.00 -12.55
N ASN A 160 -31.39 3.27 -12.87
CA ASN A 160 -31.28 4.36 -11.89
C ASN A 160 -32.39 4.31 -10.83
N ASP A 161 -33.61 3.96 -11.23
CA ASP A 161 -34.76 3.80 -10.31
C ASP A 161 -34.53 2.61 -9.37
N LEU A 162 -34.01 1.49 -9.87
CA LEU A 162 -33.59 0.35 -9.05
C LEU A 162 -32.54 0.75 -8.02
N LEU A 163 -31.48 1.44 -8.43
CA LEU A 163 -30.46 1.97 -7.50
C LEU A 163 -31.08 2.91 -6.46
N THR A 164 -32.09 3.70 -6.83
CA THR A 164 -32.78 4.63 -5.92
C THR A 164 -33.61 3.92 -4.87
N ARG A 165 -34.34 2.89 -5.28
CA ARG A 165 -35.05 2.01 -4.34
C ARG A 165 -34.07 1.32 -3.39
N CYS A 166 -32.99 0.72 -3.93
CA CYS A 166 -31.98 0.06 -3.12
C CYS A 166 -31.34 1.00 -2.10
N ASP A 167 -30.99 2.22 -2.50
CA ASP A 167 -30.42 3.24 -1.61
C ASP A 167 -31.39 3.64 -0.49
N ALA A 168 -32.67 3.81 -0.82
CA ALA A 168 -33.71 4.14 0.16
C ALA A 168 -33.94 3.00 1.17
N ASP A 169 -33.97 1.75 0.71
CA ASP A 169 -34.16 0.56 1.56
C ASP A 169 -32.98 0.37 2.52
N LEU A 170 -31.74 0.53 2.04
CA LEU A 170 -30.54 0.49 2.87
C LEU A 170 -30.54 1.65 3.89
N ALA A 171 -30.89 2.86 3.46
CA ALA A 171 -30.95 4.02 4.36
C ALA A 171 -32.02 3.84 5.45
N LYS A 172 -33.21 3.33 5.09
CA LYS A 172 -34.32 3.07 6.03
C LYS A 172 -33.95 2.00 7.07
N SER A 173 -33.15 1.00 6.67
CA SER A 173 -32.64 -0.04 7.59
C SER A 173 -31.38 0.40 8.36
N GLY A 174 -30.90 1.62 8.17
CA GLY A 174 -29.68 2.12 8.81
C GLY A 174 -28.40 1.42 8.34
N ARG A 175 -28.44 0.73 7.20
CA ARG A 175 -27.32 0.00 6.60
C ARG A 175 -26.67 0.80 5.49
N ILE A 176 -25.40 0.52 5.22
CA ILE A 176 -24.65 1.15 4.13
C ILE A 176 -24.05 0.04 3.28
N LEU A 177 -24.29 0.05 1.96
CA LEU A 177 -23.53 -0.76 1.02
C LEU A 177 -22.25 -0.02 0.63
N LEU A 178 -21.09 -0.61 0.92
CA LEU A 178 -19.80 -0.11 0.47
C LEU A 178 -19.23 -1.02 -0.62
N VAL A 179 -19.06 -0.50 -1.83
CA VAL A 179 -18.42 -1.21 -2.95
C VAL A 179 -16.94 -0.84 -3.00
N LEU A 180 -16.07 -1.83 -2.83
CA LEU A 180 -14.62 -1.69 -2.76
C LEU A 180 -13.99 -1.97 -4.12
N PHE A 181 -13.13 -1.08 -4.59
CA PHE A 181 -12.33 -1.27 -5.79
C PHE A 181 -10.85 -1.19 -5.42
N ASP A 182 -10.08 -2.19 -5.82
CA ASP A 182 -8.64 -2.29 -5.60
C ASP A 182 -7.96 -2.90 -6.84
N ALA A 183 -6.63 -2.97 -6.85
CA ALA A 183 -5.83 -3.63 -7.88
C ALA A 183 -6.05 -3.10 -9.31
N PHE A 184 -6.28 -1.78 -9.45
CA PHE A 184 -6.46 -1.10 -10.74
C PHE A 184 -5.33 -1.37 -11.76
N ASP A 185 -4.13 -1.69 -11.28
CA ASP A 185 -2.99 -2.10 -12.09
C ASP A 185 -3.14 -3.49 -12.75
N ARG A 186 -4.18 -4.25 -12.40
CA ARG A 186 -4.55 -5.52 -13.03
C ARG A 186 -5.69 -5.38 -14.05
N LEU A 187 -6.20 -4.17 -14.30
CA LEU A 187 -7.33 -3.95 -15.21
C LEU A 187 -7.02 -4.30 -16.66
N ALA A 188 -5.83 -3.96 -17.12
CA ALA A 188 -5.35 -4.20 -18.48
C ALA A 188 -3.81 -4.07 -18.53
N ILE A 189 -3.22 -4.43 -19.67
CA ILE A 189 -1.77 -4.35 -19.91
C ILE A 189 -1.35 -3.05 -20.64
N ASP A 190 -2.29 -2.23 -21.07
CA ASP A 190 -2.03 -0.96 -21.74
C ASP A 190 -2.63 0.24 -21.00
N TRP A 191 -1.93 1.38 -21.05
CA TRP A 191 -2.34 2.60 -20.34
C TRP A 191 -3.70 3.14 -20.81
N GLN A 192 -4.06 2.95 -22.08
CA GLN A 192 -5.31 3.49 -22.61
C GLN A 192 -6.53 2.81 -21.96
N ARG A 193 -6.52 1.48 -21.89
CA ARG A 193 -7.57 0.71 -21.23
C ARG A 193 -7.57 0.91 -19.72
N VAL A 194 -6.40 0.90 -19.07
CA VAL A 194 -6.31 1.18 -17.63
C VAL A 194 -6.89 2.57 -17.31
N ARG A 195 -6.56 3.60 -18.09
CA ARG A 195 -7.15 4.94 -17.94
C ARG A 195 -8.66 4.93 -18.13
N SER A 196 -9.15 4.33 -19.22
CA SER A 196 -10.59 4.27 -19.51
C SER A 196 -11.37 3.59 -18.38
N LEU A 197 -10.92 2.41 -17.95
CA LEU A 197 -11.55 1.63 -16.89
C LEU A 197 -11.46 2.35 -15.53
N THR A 198 -10.31 2.93 -15.18
CA THR A 198 -10.16 3.70 -13.93
C THR A 198 -11.05 4.95 -13.95
N THR A 199 -11.08 5.68 -15.05
CA THR A 199 -11.92 6.87 -15.24
C THR A 199 -13.40 6.51 -15.08
N GLY A 200 -13.87 5.44 -15.73
CA GLY A 200 -15.23 4.96 -15.60
C GLY A 200 -15.61 4.59 -14.16
N ALA A 201 -14.70 3.94 -13.42
CA ALA A 201 -14.93 3.58 -12.03
C ALA A 201 -15.06 4.82 -11.15
N LEU A 202 -14.19 5.81 -11.34
CA LEU A 202 -14.23 7.08 -10.62
C LEU A 202 -15.48 7.89 -10.98
N GLN A 203 -15.94 7.88 -12.23
CA GLN A 203 -17.21 8.50 -12.63
C GLN A 203 -18.41 7.87 -11.89
N VAL A 204 -18.44 6.54 -11.77
CA VAL A 204 -19.46 5.86 -10.94
C VAL A 204 -19.34 6.28 -9.47
N GLY A 205 -18.13 6.34 -8.93
CA GLY A 205 -17.86 6.85 -7.60
C GLY A 205 -18.44 8.25 -7.36
N LEU A 206 -18.24 9.15 -8.32
CA LEU A 206 -18.79 10.52 -8.27
C LEU A 206 -20.32 10.52 -8.26
N ARG A 207 -20.96 9.71 -9.12
CA ARG A 207 -22.44 9.56 -9.17
C ARG A 207 -22.99 9.11 -7.81
N LEU A 208 -22.32 8.14 -7.18
CA LEU A 208 -22.74 7.58 -5.89
C LEU A 208 -22.63 8.56 -4.71
N ARG A 209 -21.88 9.65 -4.81
CA ARG A 209 -21.80 10.67 -3.74
C ARG A 209 -23.14 11.31 -3.42
N SER A 210 -24.06 11.36 -4.38
CA SER A 210 -25.43 11.88 -4.21
C SER A 210 -26.35 10.94 -3.42
N ARG A 211 -25.97 9.67 -3.31
CA ARG A 211 -26.74 8.62 -2.61
C ARG A 211 -26.55 8.73 -1.10
N ARG A 212 -27.35 8.04 -0.29
CA ARG A 212 -27.24 8.11 1.19
C ARG A 212 -26.55 6.88 1.77
N ALA A 213 -26.86 5.70 1.22
CA ALA A 213 -26.47 4.41 1.76
C ALA A 213 -25.64 3.57 0.79
N ILE A 214 -25.56 3.91 -0.49
CA ILE A 214 -24.63 3.28 -1.44
C ILE A 214 -23.37 4.15 -1.57
N ARG A 215 -22.21 3.56 -1.27
CA ARG A 215 -20.89 4.21 -1.26
C ARG A 215 -19.88 3.38 -2.05
N ALA A 216 -18.88 4.04 -2.60
CA ALA A 216 -17.73 3.38 -3.22
C ALA A 216 -16.42 3.87 -2.61
N LYS A 217 -15.44 2.97 -2.54
CA LYS A 217 -14.08 3.27 -2.10
C LYS A 217 -13.07 2.65 -3.07
N PHE A 218 -12.17 3.48 -3.56
CA PHE A 218 -11.18 3.17 -4.58
C PHE A 218 -9.79 3.21 -3.95
N PHE A 219 -9.10 2.08 -3.94
CA PHE A 219 -7.70 1.98 -3.54
C PHE A 219 -6.82 2.10 -4.78
N VAL A 220 -6.18 3.26 -4.95
CA VAL A 220 -5.47 3.64 -6.17
C VAL A 220 -3.97 3.75 -5.92
N ARG A 221 -3.14 3.42 -6.92
CA ARG A 221 -1.69 3.61 -6.84
C ARG A 221 -1.32 5.08 -7.14
N PRO A 222 -0.19 5.60 -6.61
CA PRO A 222 0.21 6.99 -6.85
C PRO A 222 0.38 7.34 -8.32
N ASP A 223 0.94 6.44 -9.13
CA ASP A 223 1.15 6.68 -10.57
C ASP A 223 -0.16 6.82 -11.36
N LEU A 224 -1.20 6.07 -10.98
CA LEU A 224 -2.55 6.25 -11.54
C LEU A 224 -3.22 7.53 -11.05
N GLU A 225 -2.98 7.94 -9.80
CA GLU A 225 -3.52 9.20 -9.29
C GLU A 225 -2.83 10.41 -9.91
N GLU A 226 -1.52 10.34 -10.16
CA GLU A 226 -0.71 11.41 -10.73
C GLU A 226 -0.97 11.57 -12.25
N ASP A 227 -1.56 10.56 -12.91
CA ASP A 227 -1.98 10.63 -14.31
C ASP A 227 -3.20 11.55 -14.50
N GLN A 228 -2.98 12.68 -15.17
CA GLN A 228 -4.03 13.69 -15.39
C GLN A 228 -5.18 13.19 -16.28
N GLU A 229 -4.92 12.24 -17.20
CA GLU A 229 -5.96 11.73 -18.09
C GLU A 229 -7.02 10.92 -17.34
N VAL A 230 -6.64 10.27 -16.23
CA VAL A 230 -7.59 9.55 -15.35
C VAL A 230 -8.63 10.48 -14.73
N TRP A 231 -8.28 11.76 -14.54
CA TRP A 231 -9.14 12.77 -13.94
C TRP A 231 -9.89 13.63 -14.97
N ARG A 232 -9.79 13.32 -16.26
CA ARG A 232 -10.34 14.11 -17.35
C ARG A 232 -11.83 13.84 -17.56
N PHE A 233 -12.63 14.15 -16.54
CA PHE A 233 -14.08 14.10 -16.58
C PHE A 233 -14.70 15.24 -15.75
N PRO A 234 -15.94 15.66 -16.04
CA PRO A 234 -16.60 16.74 -15.31
C PRO A 234 -16.65 16.46 -13.80
N ASP A 235 -16.44 17.51 -12.99
CA ASP A 235 -16.52 17.47 -11.53
C ASP A 235 -15.54 16.50 -10.83
N SER A 236 -14.50 16.02 -11.52
CA SER A 236 -13.48 15.14 -10.94
C SER A 236 -12.74 15.74 -9.74
N SER A 237 -12.64 17.07 -9.68
CA SER A 237 -12.10 17.82 -8.53
C SER A 237 -12.81 17.47 -7.22
N LYS A 238 -14.12 17.16 -7.25
CA LYS A 238 -14.89 16.79 -6.06
C LYS A 238 -14.41 15.47 -5.44
N LEU A 239 -13.94 14.53 -6.25
CA LEU A 239 -13.30 13.29 -5.77
C LEU A 239 -11.85 13.55 -5.38
N ARG A 240 -11.12 14.32 -6.19
CA ARG A 240 -9.70 14.61 -5.96
C ARG A 240 -9.46 15.38 -4.66
N HIS A 241 -10.33 16.33 -4.31
CA HIS A 241 -10.26 17.07 -3.05
C HIS A 241 -10.61 16.19 -1.83
N ALA A 242 -11.36 15.11 -2.02
CA ALA A 242 -11.72 14.15 -1.00
C ALA A 242 -10.79 12.92 -0.96
N LYS A 243 -9.65 12.97 -1.67
CA LYS A 243 -8.65 11.90 -1.64
C LYS A 243 -7.93 11.86 -0.30
N VAL A 244 -7.56 10.66 0.13
CA VAL A 244 -6.77 10.44 1.35
C VAL A 244 -5.59 9.55 1.02
N ASP A 245 -4.40 9.91 1.50
CA ASP A 245 -3.23 9.06 1.37
C ASP A 245 -3.26 7.96 2.43
N LEU A 246 -3.09 6.71 1.99
CA LEU A 246 -2.79 5.56 2.83
C LEU A 246 -1.30 5.58 3.19
N ALA A 247 -0.95 6.56 4.02
CA ALA A 247 0.42 6.82 4.43
C ALA A 247 0.72 6.20 5.80
N TRP A 248 1.94 5.68 5.93
CA TRP A 248 2.49 5.19 7.20
C TRP A 248 3.57 6.13 7.67
N THR A 249 3.45 6.66 8.88
CA THR A 249 4.54 7.39 9.52
C THR A 249 5.49 6.46 10.25
N SER A 250 6.68 6.95 10.58
CA SER A 250 7.62 6.24 11.45
C SER A 250 6.96 5.83 12.77
N ALA A 251 6.15 6.70 13.36
CA ALA A 251 5.45 6.41 14.61
C ALA A 251 4.43 5.26 14.44
N ASP A 252 3.66 5.26 13.35
CA ASP A 252 2.73 4.18 13.03
C ASP A 252 3.44 2.83 12.85
N LEU A 253 4.61 2.85 12.19
CA LEU A 253 5.39 1.64 11.92
C LEU A 253 6.06 1.07 13.17
N TYR A 254 6.54 1.94 14.07
CA TYR A 254 6.95 1.50 15.40
C TYR A 254 5.78 0.94 16.21
N GLY A 255 4.63 1.62 16.19
CA GLY A 255 3.41 1.15 16.81
C GLY A 255 2.99 -0.23 16.29
N LEU A 256 3.14 -0.50 14.99
CA LEU A 256 2.90 -1.80 14.39
C LEU A 256 3.85 -2.88 14.94
N VAL A 257 5.15 -2.61 15.03
CA VAL A 257 6.12 -3.54 15.64
C VAL A 257 5.76 -3.81 17.11
N PHE A 258 5.45 -2.77 17.87
CA PHE A 258 5.11 -2.91 19.29
C PHE A 258 3.81 -3.65 19.51
N MET A 259 2.82 -3.44 18.64
CA MET A 259 1.58 -4.22 18.64
C MET A 259 1.91 -5.72 18.53
N HIS A 260 2.75 -6.12 17.57
CA HIS A 260 3.15 -7.52 17.42
C HIS A 260 3.88 -8.04 18.66
N LEU A 261 4.83 -7.29 19.20
CA LEU A 261 5.56 -7.71 20.40
C LEU A 261 4.65 -7.84 21.62
N GLY A 262 3.71 -6.91 21.81
CA GLY A 262 2.76 -6.93 22.92
C GLY A 262 1.72 -8.05 22.81
N ASN A 263 1.52 -8.64 21.62
CA ASN A 263 0.61 -9.77 21.39
C ASN A 263 1.35 -11.11 21.17
N GLU A 264 2.67 -11.14 21.25
CA GLU A 264 3.43 -12.40 21.21
C GLU A 264 3.22 -13.16 22.53
N ASN A 265 3.08 -14.48 22.46
CA ASN A 265 2.63 -15.28 23.60
C ASN A 265 3.63 -15.30 24.76
N ALA A 266 4.92 -15.42 24.48
CA ALA A 266 5.95 -15.57 25.51
C ALA A 266 6.48 -14.22 26.02
N PHE A 267 6.78 -13.29 25.10
CA PHE A 267 7.38 -12.00 25.37
C PHE A 267 6.33 -10.91 25.66
N GLY A 268 5.12 -11.04 25.13
CA GLY A 268 4.06 -10.03 25.21
C GLY A 268 3.71 -9.59 26.63
N PRO A 269 3.47 -10.49 27.61
CA PRO A 269 3.16 -10.08 28.98
C PRO A 269 4.23 -9.16 29.58
N ALA A 270 5.50 -9.54 29.49
CA ALA A 270 6.61 -8.74 29.99
C ALA A 270 6.81 -7.44 29.19
N PHE A 271 6.56 -7.46 27.87
CA PHE A 271 6.62 -6.26 27.04
C PHE A 271 5.54 -5.25 27.46
N ARG A 272 4.31 -5.71 27.66
CA ARG A 272 3.19 -4.85 28.09
C ARG A 272 3.43 -4.26 29.48
N GLU A 273 3.84 -5.08 30.45
CA GLU A 273 4.15 -4.64 31.81
C GLU A 273 5.21 -3.53 31.82
N LYS A 274 6.40 -3.80 31.26
CA LYS A 274 7.52 -2.85 31.30
C LYS A 274 7.23 -1.56 30.53
N THR A 275 6.54 -1.66 29.40
CA THR A 275 6.16 -0.46 28.64
C THR A 275 5.08 0.34 29.36
N SER A 276 4.17 -0.31 30.09
CA SER A 276 3.18 0.37 30.92
C SER A 276 3.83 1.12 32.08
N GLU A 277 4.75 0.47 32.80
CA GLU A 277 5.52 1.10 33.88
C GLU A 277 6.32 2.31 33.40
N ALA A 278 7.00 2.17 32.24
CA ALA A 278 7.85 3.23 31.71
C ALA A 278 7.07 4.44 31.19
N THR A 279 5.86 4.24 30.67
CA THR A 279 5.05 5.30 30.06
C THR A 279 3.94 5.83 30.97
N GLY A 280 3.57 5.08 32.01
CA GLY A 280 2.38 5.34 32.82
C GLY A 280 1.09 5.20 32.02
N SER A 281 1.02 4.21 31.12
CA SER A 281 -0.14 4.00 30.23
C SER A 281 -0.43 2.51 30.09
N GLU A 282 -1.71 2.13 30.15
CA GLU A 282 -2.11 0.73 30.14
C GLU A 282 -2.45 0.22 28.74
N TRP A 283 -2.17 -1.06 28.51
CA TRP A 283 -2.65 -1.79 27.34
C TRP A 283 -4.09 -2.24 27.57
N THR A 284 -4.93 -2.11 26.55
CA THR A 284 -6.33 -2.56 26.63
C THR A 284 -6.53 -3.83 25.82
N GLU A 285 -7.18 -4.83 26.41
CA GLU A 285 -7.56 -6.05 25.68
C GLU A 285 -8.93 -5.86 25.03
N THR A 286 -9.01 -6.12 23.73
CA THR A 286 -10.27 -6.06 22.97
C THR A 286 -10.37 -7.27 22.07
N ARG A 287 -11.38 -8.12 22.33
CA ARG A 287 -11.65 -9.36 21.57
C ARG A 287 -10.41 -10.27 21.42
N GLY A 288 -9.65 -10.45 22.52
CA GLY A 288 -8.45 -11.29 22.56
C GLY A 288 -7.21 -10.66 21.90
N VAL A 289 -7.20 -9.34 21.71
CA VAL A 289 -6.06 -8.59 21.16
C VAL A 289 -5.69 -7.45 22.10
N TYR A 290 -4.42 -7.37 22.49
CA TYR A 290 -3.88 -6.25 23.26
C TYR A 290 -3.59 -5.07 22.33
N VAL A 291 -4.24 -3.94 22.59
CA VAL A 291 -4.07 -2.70 21.84
C VAL A 291 -3.06 -1.80 22.57
N PRO A 292 -2.00 -1.33 21.90
CA PRO A 292 -1.04 -0.42 22.51
C PRO A 292 -1.68 0.96 22.80
N PRO A 293 -1.39 1.57 23.96
CA PRO A 293 -1.82 2.93 24.26
C PRO A 293 -1.18 3.95 23.30
N SER A 294 -1.86 5.09 23.11
CA SER A 294 -1.41 6.17 22.22
C SER A 294 0.01 6.68 22.56
N LYS A 295 0.38 6.66 23.84
CA LYS A 295 1.72 7.04 24.30
C LYS A 295 2.83 6.09 23.83
N ILE A 296 2.52 4.82 23.57
CA ILE A 296 3.46 3.85 22.97
C ILE A 296 3.48 3.97 21.43
N CYS A 297 2.37 4.38 20.81
CA CYS A 297 2.24 4.45 19.35
C CYS A 297 2.57 5.80 18.72
N GLY A 298 2.57 6.90 19.48
CA GLY A 298 2.65 8.26 18.92
C GLY A 298 3.65 9.20 19.61
N ASP A 299 4.16 8.86 20.80
CA ASP A 299 5.12 9.71 21.52
C ASP A 299 6.56 9.33 21.17
N GLU A 300 7.28 10.24 20.52
CA GLU A 300 8.65 10.02 20.03
C GLU A 300 9.61 9.60 21.15
N ALA A 301 9.54 10.23 22.32
CA ALA A 301 10.44 9.93 23.43
C ALA A 301 10.21 8.51 23.97
N SER A 302 8.94 8.10 24.11
CA SER A 302 8.56 6.75 24.53
C SER A 302 9.00 5.71 23.51
N GLN A 303 8.75 5.94 22.23
CA GLN A 303 9.16 5.02 21.17
C GLN A 303 10.68 4.89 21.08
N GLN A 304 11.39 6.01 21.15
CA GLN A 304 12.86 6.00 21.17
C GLN A 304 13.39 5.20 22.36
N ALA A 305 12.84 5.38 23.56
CA ALA A 305 13.26 4.63 24.74
C ALA A 305 13.02 3.11 24.58
N ILE A 306 11.89 2.70 24.00
CA ILE A 306 11.60 1.29 23.71
C ILE A 306 12.59 0.73 22.67
N ILE A 307 12.88 1.48 21.61
CA ILE A 307 13.86 1.05 20.59
C ILE A 307 15.28 0.99 21.14
N GLU A 308 15.70 1.95 21.98
CA GLU A 308 17.01 1.92 22.62
C GLU A 308 17.13 0.78 23.66
N ALA A 309 16.03 0.24 24.17
CA ALA A 309 16.01 -0.96 25.00
C ALA A 309 16.08 -2.26 24.17
N LEU A 310 15.59 -2.24 22.93
CA LEU A 310 15.61 -3.40 22.01
C LEU A 310 16.89 -3.47 21.16
N ALA A 311 17.48 -2.33 20.81
CA ALA A 311 18.56 -2.20 19.84
C ALA A 311 19.67 -1.28 20.32
N ASP A 312 20.88 -1.42 19.77
CA ASP A 312 21.96 -0.44 19.97
C ASP A 312 21.48 0.99 19.75
N ARG A 313 21.90 1.95 20.59
CA ARG A 313 21.48 3.35 20.47
C ARG A 313 21.99 4.01 19.19
N ASN A 314 23.21 3.65 18.79
CA ASN A 314 23.90 4.23 17.64
C ASN A 314 24.15 3.17 16.57
N MET A 315 24.15 3.58 15.31
CA MET A 315 24.41 2.70 14.16
C MET A 315 25.92 2.44 13.93
N GLY A 316 26.67 2.19 15.01
CA GLY A 316 28.11 1.93 15.02
C GLY A 316 28.84 2.57 16.20
N GLY A 317 30.13 2.87 16.04
CA GLY A 317 31.04 3.34 17.10
C GLY A 317 30.77 4.75 17.68
N GLY A 318 29.57 5.30 17.54
CA GLY A 318 29.15 6.54 18.21
C GLY A 318 28.07 7.35 17.50
N PRO A 319 27.61 8.46 18.10
CA PRO A 319 26.47 9.27 17.60
C PRO A 319 26.63 9.82 16.18
N LYS A 320 27.89 10.03 15.73
CA LYS A 320 28.19 10.48 14.37
C LYS A 320 27.74 9.50 13.27
N ARG A 321 27.39 8.25 13.63
CA ARG A 321 26.87 7.24 12.71
C ARG A 321 25.33 7.24 12.59
N GLY A 322 24.65 8.08 13.37
CA GLY A 322 23.19 8.16 13.42
C GLY A 322 22.60 7.36 14.58
N TYR A 323 21.47 7.84 15.08
CA TYR A 323 20.68 7.19 16.13
C TYR A 323 19.75 6.15 15.51
N THR A 324 19.69 4.96 16.10
CA THR A 324 18.95 3.82 15.54
C THR A 324 17.47 4.13 15.29
N TYR A 325 16.83 4.86 16.22
CA TYR A 325 15.43 5.27 16.12
C TYR A 325 15.13 6.13 14.87
N THR A 326 15.99 7.09 14.52
CA THR A 326 15.77 7.91 13.31
C THR A 326 16.37 7.28 12.06
N TRP A 327 17.38 6.42 12.22
CA TRP A 327 18.08 5.79 11.12
C TRP A 327 17.24 4.75 10.39
N ILE A 328 16.54 3.86 11.11
CA ILE A 328 15.73 2.80 10.50
C ILE A 328 14.70 3.35 9.50
N PRO A 329 13.78 4.26 9.88
CA PRO A 329 12.80 4.78 8.94
C PRO A 329 13.44 5.54 7.78
N LEU A 330 14.50 6.32 8.03
CA LEU A 330 15.23 7.06 6.98
C LEU A 330 15.78 6.14 5.89
N HIS A 331 16.30 4.97 6.27
CA HIS A 331 16.95 4.03 5.35
C HIS A 331 15.97 3.05 4.69
N LEU A 332 14.72 2.97 5.16
CA LEU A 332 13.64 2.17 4.58
C LEU A 332 12.66 2.98 3.72
N ALA A 333 12.77 4.31 3.74
CA ALA A 333 11.92 5.20 2.96
C ALA A 333 12.28 5.25 1.47
N ASP A 334 11.28 5.43 0.62
CA ASP A 334 11.45 5.75 -0.79
C ASP A 334 11.83 7.24 -1.02
N ALA A 335 11.95 7.65 -2.28
CA ALA A 335 12.38 9.00 -2.61
C ALA A 335 11.33 10.09 -2.29
N LYS A 336 10.08 9.72 -2.04
CA LYS A 336 8.99 10.59 -1.56
C LYS A 336 8.81 10.47 -0.02
N GLY A 337 9.73 9.78 0.67
CA GLY A 337 9.70 9.61 2.13
C GLY A 337 8.71 8.55 2.63
N ARG A 338 8.14 7.74 1.73
CA ARG A 338 7.12 6.75 2.09
C ARG A 338 7.77 5.44 2.49
N ILE A 339 7.23 4.79 3.51
CA ILE A 339 7.73 3.51 4.04
C ILE A 339 6.58 2.51 4.04
N SER A 340 6.84 1.26 3.64
CA SER A 340 5.84 0.20 3.69
C SER A 340 5.95 -0.63 4.98
N PRO A 341 4.82 -1.02 5.61
CA PRO A 341 4.79 -1.99 6.70
C PRO A 341 5.57 -3.26 6.42
N ARG A 342 5.46 -3.77 5.18
CA ARG A 342 6.16 -4.97 4.73
C ARG A 342 7.67 -4.84 4.87
N SER A 343 8.24 -3.79 4.26
CA SER A 343 9.69 -3.53 4.33
C SER A 343 10.15 -3.31 5.77
N TYR A 344 9.29 -2.69 6.58
CA TYR A 344 9.59 -2.40 7.98
C TYR A 344 9.64 -3.65 8.85
N LEU A 345 8.60 -4.48 8.84
CA LEU A 345 8.56 -5.72 9.62
C LEU A 345 9.65 -6.70 9.18
N LEU A 346 9.88 -6.81 7.86
CA LEU A 346 10.95 -7.64 7.31
C LEU A 346 12.33 -7.19 7.84
N ALA A 347 12.60 -5.88 7.87
CA ALA A 347 13.88 -5.37 8.37
C ALA A 347 14.10 -5.73 9.85
N PHE A 348 13.09 -5.61 10.70
CA PHE A 348 13.16 -6.01 12.12
C PHE A 348 13.36 -7.52 12.28
N LYS A 349 12.59 -8.32 11.53
CA LYS A 349 12.70 -9.78 11.52
C LYS A 349 14.09 -10.26 11.14
N THR A 350 14.61 -9.75 10.02
CA THR A 350 15.94 -10.07 9.53
C THR A 350 17.01 -9.61 10.52
N ALA A 351 16.88 -8.40 11.09
CA ALA A 351 17.83 -7.93 12.10
C ALA A 351 17.87 -8.81 13.36
N ALA A 352 16.72 -9.30 13.82
CA ALA A 352 16.65 -10.21 14.97
C ALA A 352 17.29 -11.56 14.66
N SER A 353 16.99 -12.13 13.49
CA SER A 353 17.54 -13.41 13.03
C SER A 353 19.07 -13.32 12.90
N HIS A 354 19.59 -12.31 12.19
CA HIS A 354 21.04 -12.09 12.04
C HIS A 354 21.74 -11.80 13.37
N THR A 355 21.11 -11.09 14.31
CA THR A 355 21.68 -10.88 15.64
C THR A 355 21.78 -12.22 16.38
N GLY A 356 20.75 -13.07 16.27
CA GLY A 356 20.72 -14.39 16.88
C GLY A 356 21.78 -15.33 16.34
N GLU A 357 22.03 -15.30 15.04
CA GLU A 357 22.99 -16.19 14.38
C GLU A 357 24.45 -15.73 14.52
N GLN A 358 24.70 -14.43 14.37
CA GLN A 358 26.07 -13.91 14.21
C GLN A 358 26.58 -13.15 15.45
N ARG A 359 25.69 -12.83 16.40
CA ARG A 359 25.95 -11.96 17.55
C ARG A 359 25.22 -12.47 18.80
N VAL A 360 25.25 -13.79 19.02
CA VAL A 360 24.52 -14.48 20.10
C VAL A 360 24.64 -13.77 21.44
N ASP A 361 25.87 -13.35 21.81
CA ASP A 361 26.22 -12.72 23.09
C ASP A 361 25.96 -11.21 23.16
N HIS A 362 25.42 -10.60 22.10
CA HIS A 362 25.11 -9.18 22.11
C HIS A 362 24.04 -8.85 23.16
N GLN A 363 24.25 -7.76 23.90
CA GLN A 363 23.48 -7.40 25.09
C GLN A 363 22.03 -6.98 24.80
N ARG A 364 21.72 -6.62 23.57
CA ARG A 364 20.37 -6.23 23.12
C ARG A 364 19.81 -7.24 22.12
N ALA A 365 18.50 -7.14 21.85
CA ALA A 365 17.84 -8.02 20.89
C ALA A 365 18.36 -7.78 19.46
N LEU A 366 18.68 -6.53 19.12
CA LEU A 366 19.13 -6.10 17.80
C LEU A 366 20.49 -5.40 17.84
N HIS A 367 21.48 -5.98 17.16
CA HIS A 367 22.77 -5.33 16.94
C HIS A 367 22.72 -4.41 15.71
N TYR A 368 23.40 -3.25 15.74
CA TYR A 368 23.34 -2.27 14.64
C TYR A 368 23.72 -2.85 13.26
N ALA A 369 24.71 -3.75 13.21
CA ALA A 369 25.14 -4.36 11.95
C ALA A 369 24.08 -5.31 11.38
N ALA A 370 23.27 -5.94 12.23
CA ALA A 370 22.16 -6.79 11.80
C ALA A 370 20.97 -5.94 11.30
N ILE A 371 20.75 -4.76 11.91
CA ILE A 371 19.79 -3.77 11.39
C ILE A 371 20.15 -3.33 9.97
N GLN A 372 21.44 -3.15 9.67
CA GLN A 372 21.90 -2.89 8.30
C GLN A 372 21.57 -4.05 7.35
N GLN A 373 21.72 -5.31 7.80
CA GLN A 373 21.29 -6.47 7.00
C GLN A 373 19.77 -6.49 6.78
N GLY A 374 18.98 -6.06 7.76
CA GLY A 374 17.54 -5.87 7.59
C GLY A 374 17.19 -4.88 6.47
N VAL A 375 17.91 -3.76 6.37
CA VAL A 375 17.74 -2.80 5.25
C VAL A 375 18.17 -3.41 3.92
N VAL A 376 19.27 -4.17 3.89
CA VAL A 376 19.70 -4.89 2.67
C VAL A 376 18.59 -5.83 2.20
N LYS A 377 18.03 -6.63 3.12
CA LYS A 377 16.97 -7.58 2.78
C LYS A 377 15.69 -6.89 2.33
N ALA A 378 15.29 -5.81 3.00
CA ALA A 378 14.15 -5.01 2.58
C ALA A 378 14.36 -4.38 1.20
N SER A 379 15.59 -3.98 0.87
CA SER A 379 15.94 -3.44 -0.44
C SER A 379 15.86 -4.50 -1.54
N GLU A 380 16.36 -5.72 -1.31
CA GLU A 380 16.24 -6.84 -2.25
C GLU A 380 14.78 -7.10 -2.64
N ILE A 381 13.90 -7.18 -1.63
CA ILE A 381 12.46 -7.40 -1.86
C ILE A 381 11.85 -6.22 -2.61
N ARG A 382 12.17 -4.97 -2.24
CA ARG A 382 11.63 -3.80 -2.93
C ARG A 382 12.08 -3.71 -4.40
N VAL A 383 13.29 -4.15 -4.70
CA VAL A 383 13.81 -4.27 -6.07
C VAL A 383 13.08 -5.38 -6.85
N ALA A 384 12.81 -6.53 -6.23
CA ALA A 384 12.00 -7.57 -6.85
C ALA A 384 10.57 -7.06 -7.15
N GLU A 385 9.94 -6.39 -6.19
CA GLU A 385 8.59 -5.82 -6.35
C GLU A 385 8.54 -4.76 -7.46
N ILE A 386 9.51 -3.84 -7.53
CA ILE A 386 9.49 -2.80 -8.57
C ILE A 386 9.72 -3.40 -9.96
N ASN A 387 10.54 -4.46 -10.08
CA ASN A 387 10.76 -5.16 -11.34
C ASN A 387 9.55 -6.00 -11.76
N GLU A 388 8.72 -6.46 -10.81
CA GLU A 388 7.47 -7.15 -11.13
C GLU A 388 6.38 -6.17 -11.58
N ASP A 389 6.24 -5.03 -10.88
CA ASP A 389 5.25 -3.99 -11.21
C ASP A 389 5.60 -3.24 -12.51
N TYR A 390 6.89 -2.91 -12.65
CA TYR A 390 7.43 -2.08 -13.72
C TYR A 390 8.68 -2.74 -14.30
N PRO A 391 8.53 -3.82 -15.11
CA PRO A 391 9.66 -4.58 -15.64
C PRO A 391 10.72 -3.75 -16.34
N TRP A 392 10.33 -2.61 -16.92
CA TRP A 392 11.21 -1.67 -17.59
C TRP A 392 12.24 -0.98 -16.66
N VAL A 393 12.00 -0.92 -15.34
CA VAL A 393 12.89 -0.30 -14.36
C VAL A 393 14.19 -1.09 -14.21
N GLY A 394 14.10 -2.42 -14.13
CA GLY A 394 15.22 -3.32 -13.85
C GLY A 394 16.41 -3.12 -14.80
N PRO A 395 16.22 -3.25 -16.12
CA PRO A 395 17.31 -3.06 -17.09
C PRO A 395 18.02 -1.70 -16.97
N LEU A 396 17.29 -0.62 -16.67
CA LEU A 396 17.85 0.74 -16.56
C LEU A 396 18.72 0.91 -15.33
N LEU A 397 18.32 0.31 -14.19
CA LEU A 397 19.05 0.45 -12.93
C LEU A 397 20.16 -0.58 -12.77
N GLU A 398 20.02 -1.77 -13.38
CA GLU A 398 21.10 -2.73 -13.53
C GLU A 398 22.28 -2.15 -14.33
N ALA A 399 22.00 -1.37 -15.39
CA ALA A 399 23.02 -0.66 -16.15
C ALA A 399 23.78 0.40 -15.31
N ALA A 400 23.19 0.84 -14.19
CA ALA A 400 23.81 1.75 -13.24
C ALA A 400 24.53 1.05 -12.08
N ARG A 401 24.60 -0.28 -12.07
CA ARG A 401 25.32 -1.05 -11.02
C ARG A 401 26.77 -0.53 -10.87
N GLY A 402 27.19 -0.33 -9.63
CA GLY A 402 28.52 0.19 -9.30
C GLY A 402 28.67 1.71 -9.42
N ALA A 403 27.69 2.42 -9.98
CA ALA A 403 27.67 3.89 -9.98
C ALA A 403 27.57 4.45 -8.55
N VAL A 404 27.86 5.76 -8.41
CA VAL A 404 27.84 6.45 -7.12
C VAL A 404 26.84 7.60 -7.18
N VAL A 405 25.86 7.61 -6.27
CA VAL A 405 24.91 8.73 -6.10
C VAL A 405 25.40 9.73 -5.03
N PRO A 406 25.06 11.03 -5.14
CA PRO A 406 24.28 11.64 -6.24
C PRO A 406 25.08 11.75 -7.54
N MET A 407 24.39 11.66 -8.69
CA MET A 407 24.97 11.74 -10.05
C MET A 407 24.12 12.62 -10.97
N THR A 408 24.66 13.12 -12.08
CA THR A 408 23.94 13.97 -13.03
C THR A 408 22.98 13.14 -13.91
N ALA A 409 22.08 13.82 -14.63
CA ALA A 409 21.21 13.16 -15.61
C ALA A 409 22.02 12.48 -16.71
N ASP A 410 23.06 13.16 -17.22
CA ASP A 410 23.96 12.64 -18.25
C ASP A 410 24.78 11.44 -17.77
N GLU A 411 25.23 11.46 -16.51
CA GLU A 411 25.88 10.30 -15.89
C GLU A 411 24.94 9.08 -15.90
N VAL A 412 23.67 9.23 -15.51
CA VAL A 412 22.72 8.11 -15.57
C VAL A 412 22.43 7.68 -17.01
N SER A 413 22.08 8.62 -17.88
CA SER A 413 21.60 8.28 -19.23
C SER A 413 22.68 7.73 -20.14
N SER A 414 23.95 8.12 -19.96
CA SER A 414 25.09 7.56 -20.70
C SER A 414 25.30 6.05 -20.47
N ARG A 415 24.69 5.47 -19.43
CA ARG A 415 24.73 4.04 -19.14
C ARG A 415 23.66 3.24 -19.88
N TRP A 416 22.68 3.91 -20.48
CA TRP A 416 21.59 3.28 -21.21
C TRP A 416 21.96 3.08 -22.67
N SER A 417 22.75 2.02 -22.95
CA SER A 417 23.11 1.63 -24.31
C SER A 417 21.87 1.27 -25.15
N PRO A 418 21.98 1.23 -26.50
CA PRO A 418 20.90 0.75 -27.36
C PRO A 418 20.36 -0.63 -26.96
N GLU A 419 21.24 -1.55 -26.54
CA GLU A 419 20.87 -2.89 -26.07
C GLU A 419 20.10 -2.84 -24.75
N CYS A 420 20.50 -1.97 -23.82
CA CYS A 420 19.78 -1.73 -22.57
C CYS A 420 18.35 -1.23 -22.85
N LEU A 421 18.20 -0.25 -23.74
CA LEU A 421 16.90 0.29 -24.13
C LEU A 421 16.05 -0.72 -24.88
N ALA A 422 16.64 -1.56 -25.74
CA ALA A 422 15.94 -2.65 -26.41
C ALA A 422 15.44 -3.70 -25.42
N ARG A 423 16.26 -4.08 -24.42
CA ARG A 423 15.84 -4.98 -23.33
C ARG A 423 14.73 -4.37 -22.51
N MET A 424 14.83 -3.09 -22.15
CA MET A 424 13.81 -2.34 -21.41
C MET A 424 12.46 -2.37 -22.12
N LYS A 425 12.43 -2.13 -23.44
CA LYS A 425 11.20 -2.20 -24.24
C LYS A 425 10.61 -3.61 -24.27
N ARG A 426 11.45 -4.64 -24.48
CA ARG A 426 11.00 -6.05 -24.54
C ARG A 426 10.35 -6.51 -23.25
N VAL A 427 10.96 -6.23 -22.09
CA VAL A 427 10.38 -6.65 -20.80
C VAL A 427 9.11 -5.89 -20.45
N ALA A 428 8.94 -4.68 -21.00
CA ALA A 428 7.74 -3.88 -20.82
C ALA A 428 6.51 -4.43 -21.57
N GLU A 429 6.66 -5.34 -22.55
CA GLU A 429 5.54 -5.86 -23.36
C GLU A 429 4.47 -6.60 -22.52
N SER A 430 4.85 -7.13 -21.36
CA SER A 430 3.97 -7.91 -20.48
C SER A 430 3.19 -7.08 -19.45
N LYS A 431 3.48 -5.78 -19.32
CA LYS A 431 2.97 -4.87 -18.28
C LYS A 431 2.86 -3.43 -18.81
N LEU A 432 2.51 -2.49 -17.92
CA LEU A 432 2.45 -1.07 -18.29
C LEU A 432 3.86 -0.53 -18.62
N PRO A 433 4.06 0.07 -19.81
CA PRO A 433 5.34 0.69 -20.19
C PRO A 433 5.59 2.00 -19.42
N PRO A 434 6.81 2.58 -19.45
CA PRO A 434 7.05 3.86 -18.81
C PRO A 434 6.18 4.97 -19.41
N LEU A 435 5.38 5.62 -18.57
CA LEU A 435 4.27 6.48 -18.98
C LEU A 435 4.72 7.67 -19.85
N ARG A 436 5.66 8.47 -19.35
CA ARG A 436 6.14 9.67 -20.07
C ARG A 436 7.05 9.28 -21.23
N PHE A 437 7.82 8.21 -21.09
CA PHE A 437 8.63 7.71 -22.20
C PHE A 437 7.78 7.33 -23.42
N THR A 438 6.59 6.77 -23.21
CA THR A 438 5.69 6.35 -24.29
C THR A 438 4.76 7.47 -24.75
N ASN A 439 4.20 8.26 -23.83
CA ASN A 439 3.06 9.14 -24.12
C ASN A 439 3.33 10.65 -23.97
N ASP A 440 4.52 11.09 -23.55
CA ASP A 440 4.82 12.53 -23.41
C ASP A 440 4.91 13.20 -24.80
N PRO A 441 4.10 14.23 -25.09
CA PRO A 441 4.01 14.82 -26.42
C PRO A 441 5.32 15.49 -26.90
N PHE A 442 6.22 15.86 -25.98
CA PHE A 442 7.45 16.58 -26.30
C PHE A 442 8.71 15.74 -26.07
N ARG A 443 8.64 14.76 -25.16
CA ARG A 443 9.81 14.01 -24.66
C ARG A 443 9.72 12.51 -24.87
N ALA A 444 8.69 12.01 -25.56
CA ALA A 444 8.57 10.59 -25.89
C ALA A 444 9.88 10.05 -26.49
N GLY A 445 10.28 8.85 -26.05
CA GLY A 445 11.52 8.21 -26.49
C GLY A 445 12.82 8.79 -25.89
N SER A 446 12.76 9.84 -25.07
CA SER A 446 13.96 10.47 -24.51
C SER A 446 14.40 9.89 -23.16
N ALA A 447 15.71 9.98 -22.87
CA ALA A 447 16.25 9.65 -21.56
C ALA A 447 15.67 10.54 -20.43
N ALA A 448 15.38 11.81 -20.73
CA ALA A 448 14.77 12.73 -19.77
C ALA A 448 13.38 12.27 -19.33
N ALA A 449 12.60 11.67 -20.24
CA ALA A 449 11.29 11.09 -19.92
C ALA A 449 11.43 9.86 -19.01
N LEU A 450 12.38 8.96 -19.27
CA LEU A 450 12.66 7.81 -18.38
C LEU A 450 13.08 8.25 -16.98
N ILE A 451 13.93 9.28 -16.87
CA ILE A 451 14.31 9.85 -15.58
C ILE A 451 13.08 10.40 -14.86
N ALA A 452 12.19 11.10 -15.57
CA ALA A 452 10.96 11.62 -14.98
C ALA A 452 10.04 10.49 -14.48
N ASP A 453 9.91 9.39 -15.23
CA ASP A 453 9.15 8.22 -14.79
C ASP A 453 9.78 7.56 -13.55
N LEU A 454 11.10 7.41 -13.49
CA LEU A 454 11.81 6.88 -12.31
C LEU A 454 11.67 7.78 -11.07
N VAL A 455 11.62 9.11 -11.26
CA VAL A 455 11.36 10.07 -10.18
C VAL A 455 9.92 9.94 -9.69
N GLU A 456 8.96 9.76 -10.61
CA GLU A 456 7.55 9.64 -10.25
C GLU A 456 7.27 8.39 -9.42
N LEU A 457 7.89 7.27 -9.82
CA LEU A 457 7.88 6.01 -9.07
C LEU A 457 8.60 6.10 -7.71
N ALA A 458 9.17 7.26 -7.37
CA ALA A 458 9.97 7.50 -6.17
C ALA A 458 11.17 6.55 -6.03
N VAL A 459 11.70 6.08 -7.16
CA VAL A 459 12.96 5.33 -7.20
C VAL A 459 14.14 6.30 -7.21
N LEU A 460 13.99 7.43 -7.90
CA LEU A 460 14.96 8.53 -7.90
C LEU A 460 14.36 9.79 -7.29
N TYR A 461 15.21 10.70 -6.83
CA TYR A 461 14.83 12.09 -6.56
C TYR A 461 15.91 13.05 -7.03
N ARG A 462 15.51 14.30 -7.25
CA ARG A 462 16.43 15.41 -7.52
C ARG A 462 16.83 16.07 -6.20
N THR A 463 18.14 16.21 -6.00
CA THR A 463 18.72 17.00 -4.92
C THR A 463 18.49 18.49 -5.15
N ARG A 464 18.78 19.33 -4.14
CA ARG A 464 18.70 20.81 -4.27
C ARG A 464 19.59 21.35 -5.39
N GLU A 465 20.70 20.67 -5.68
CA GLU A 465 21.65 21.02 -6.75
C GLU A 465 21.25 20.40 -8.11
N GLY A 466 20.06 19.81 -8.23
CA GLY A 466 19.55 19.23 -9.48
C GLY A 466 20.13 17.85 -9.84
N ARG A 467 21.11 17.34 -9.10
CA ARG A 467 21.65 15.97 -9.26
C ARG A 467 20.62 14.92 -8.85
N LEU A 468 20.67 13.75 -9.48
CA LEU A 468 19.86 12.58 -9.16
C LEU A 468 20.46 11.78 -8.01
N ASN A 469 19.62 11.37 -7.07
CA ASN A 469 19.98 10.50 -5.96
C ASN A 469 18.94 9.40 -5.81
N MET A 470 19.29 8.34 -5.07
CA MET A 470 18.48 7.14 -4.89
C MET A 470 18.50 6.74 -3.41
N PRO A 471 17.33 6.46 -2.81
CA PRO A 471 17.23 6.03 -1.42
C PRO A 471 17.80 4.63 -1.23
N ASP A 472 18.17 4.31 0.01
CA ASP A 472 18.80 3.04 0.40
C ASP A 472 17.93 1.83 0.05
N ILE A 473 16.60 1.95 0.18
CA ILE A 473 15.64 0.91 -0.15
C ILE A 473 15.69 0.44 -1.63
N PHE A 474 16.22 1.25 -2.55
CA PHE A 474 16.42 0.84 -3.95
C PHE A 474 17.89 0.66 -4.32
N ARG A 475 18.76 1.61 -3.95
CA ARG A 475 20.16 1.58 -4.43
C ARG A 475 20.92 0.35 -3.95
N VAL A 476 20.60 -0.17 -2.76
CA VAL A 476 21.33 -1.29 -2.16
C VAL A 476 21.12 -2.56 -2.98
N GLY A 477 19.86 -2.91 -3.28
CA GLY A 477 19.51 -4.07 -4.10
C GLY A 477 20.01 -3.97 -5.56
N PHE A 478 20.05 -2.75 -6.13
CA PHE A 478 20.61 -2.52 -7.47
C PHE A 478 22.14 -2.42 -7.51
N GLY A 479 22.85 -2.51 -6.38
CA GLY A 479 24.30 -2.43 -6.36
C GLY A 479 24.85 -1.01 -6.59
N ILE A 480 24.06 0.02 -6.34
CA ILE A 480 24.42 1.43 -6.50
C ILE A 480 24.96 2.00 -5.17
N ARG A 481 26.12 2.64 -5.26
CA ARG A 481 26.89 3.10 -4.09
C ARG A 481 26.52 4.53 -3.69
N ARG A 482 26.75 4.87 -2.43
CA ARG A 482 26.66 6.23 -1.89
C ARG A 482 27.81 6.47 -0.92
N LYS A 483 28.41 7.66 -0.94
CA LYS A 483 29.36 8.05 0.12
C LYS A 483 28.57 8.21 1.43
N GLY A 484 28.83 7.35 2.42
CA GLY A 484 28.21 7.43 3.75
C GLY A 484 26.79 6.86 3.89
N GLY A 485 26.49 5.71 3.27
CA GLY A 485 25.21 4.97 3.45
C GLY A 485 25.42 3.46 3.61
N VAL A 486 24.33 2.67 3.68
CA VAL A 486 24.39 1.20 3.70
C VAL A 486 25.13 0.69 2.46
N LYS A 487 26.11 -0.19 2.65
CA LYS A 487 26.87 -0.75 1.52
C LYS A 487 26.02 -1.80 0.80
N PRO A 488 25.97 -1.79 -0.54
CA PRO A 488 25.40 -2.91 -1.29
C PRO A 488 26.09 -4.23 -0.93
N PRO A 489 25.39 -5.37 -1.00
CA PRO A 489 26.03 -6.69 -0.93
C PRO A 489 27.09 -6.80 -2.03
N ARG A 490 28.17 -7.53 -1.74
CA ARG A 490 29.30 -7.70 -2.65
C ARG A 490 28.97 -8.59 -3.83
#